data_AF-A0A6V7IAM4-F1
#
_entry.id   AF-A0A6V7IAM4-F1
#
_cell.length_a   1.000
_cell.length_b   1.000
_cell.length_c   1.000
_cell.angle_alpha   90.00
_cell.angle_beta   90.00
_cell.angle_gamma   90.00
#
_symmetry.space_group_name_H-M   'P 1'
#
loop_
_entity.id
_entity.type
_entity.pdbx_description
1 polymer ?
#
loop_
_entity_poly.entity_id
_entity_poly.type
_entity_poly.pdbx_seq_one_letter_code
_entity_poly.pdbx_strand_id
1 'polypeptide(L)' 'VNFGDVRIPRGFDYPKPQKLAGLSGVHGVNSEPIVVVDAQTLLIPNFSYDGEAP' A
#
# COMPACT_ATOMS: atom_id res chain seq x y z
N VAL A 1 -23.23 -13.45 -34.42
CA VAL A 1 -22.15 -14.15 -33.68
C VAL A 1 -21.92 -13.42 -32.37
N ASN A 2 -21.65 -14.12 -31.27
CA ASN A 2 -21.29 -13.52 -29.98
C ASN A 2 -19.76 -13.56 -29.83
N PHE A 3 -19.14 -12.42 -29.51
CA PHE A 3 -17.70 -12.26 -29.36
C PHE A 3 -17.20 -12.47 -27.92
N GLY A 4 -18.07 -12.98 -27.03
CA GLY A 4 -17.79 -13.33 -25.64
C GLY A 4 -18.54 -12.44 -24.64
N ASP A 5 -19.02 -13.01 -23.55
CA ASP A 5 -19.57 -12.29 -22.41
C ASP A 5 -18.67 -12.42 -21.17
N VAL A 6 -18.56 -11.34 -20.41
CA VAL A 6 -17.85 -11.32 -19.12
C VAL A 6 -18.90 -11.17 -18.03
N ARG A 7 -18.89 -12.11 -17.07
CA ARG A 7 -19.78 -12.09 -15.91
C ARG A 7 -18.98 -11.86 -14.63
N ILE A 8 -19.21 -10.71 -13.98
CA ILE A 8 -18.64 -10.41 -12.66
C ILE A 8 -19.63 -10.94 -11.60
N PRO A 9 -19.20 -11.82 -10.69
CA PRO A 9 -20.09 -12.38 -9.69
C PRO A 9 -20.60 -11.33 -8.70
N ARG A 10 -21.82 -11.52 -8.20
CA ARG A 10 -22.36 -10.70 -7.11
C ARG A 10 -21.55 -10.98 -5.85
N GLY A 11 -20.92 -9.94 -5.29
CA GLY A 11 -20.00 -10.05 -4.16
C GLY A 11 -18.52 -10.11 -4.53
N PHE A 12 -18.15 -9.80 -5.78
CA PHE A 12 -16.75 -9.66 -6.18
C PHE A 12 -16.03 -8.58 -5.35
N ASP A 13 -15.01 -8.99 -4.58
CA ASP A 13 -14.11 -8.05 -3.91
C ASP A 13 -12.99 -7.66 -4.88
N TYR A 14 -13.15 -6.50 -5.49
CA TYR A 14 -12.17 -5.97 -6.42
C TYR A 14 -10.91 -5.51 -5.67
N PRO A 15 -9.73 -5.52 -6.32
CA PRO A 15 -8.51 -5.00 -5.72
C PRO A 15 -8.70 -3.53 -5.33
N LYS A 16 -8.64 -3.24 -4.03
CA LYS A 16 -8.73 -1.88 -3.47
C LYS A 16 -7.33 -1.35 -3.15
N PRO A 17 -7.12 -0.03 -3.23
CA PRO A 17 -5.93 0.60 -2.67
C PRO A 17 -5.72 0.14 -1.22
N GLN A 18 -4.54 -0.40 -0.93
CA GLN A 18 -4.22 -0.94 0.38
C GLN A 18 -3.50 0.11 1.23
N LYS A 19 -3.90 0.22 2.49
CA LYS A 19 -3.13 0.93 3.52
C LYS A 19 -2.46 -0.11 4.40
N LEU A 20 -1.14 -0.04 4.50
CA LEU A 20 -0.36 -0.87 5.41
C LEU A 20 -0.13 -0.10 6.72
N ALA A 21 0.30 -0.81 7.75
CA ALA A 21 0.77 -0.17 8.97
C ALA A 21 1.93 0.79 8.67
N GLY A 22 2.09 1.82 9.51
CA GLY A 22 3.24 2.71 9.45
C GLY A 22 4.53 1.98 9.82
N LEU A 23 5.67 2.54 9.42
CA LEU A 23 6.97 2.06 9.85
C LEU A 23 7.16 2.36 11.35
N SER A 24 7.78 1.42 12.04
CA SER A 24 8.25 1.58 13.40
C SER A 24 9.49 0.71 13.56
N GLY A 25 10.64 1.35 13.80
CA GLY A 25 11.93 0.69 13.83
C GLY A 25 12.91 1.36 14.79
N VAL A 26 14.16 0.90 14.73
CA VAL A 26 15.28 1.41 15.54
C VAL A 26 15.77 2.73 14.96
N HIS A 27 16.46 3.56 15.76
CA HIS A 27 17.06 4.84 15.30
C HIS A 27 16.01 5.80 14.75
N GLY A 28 14.93 5.97 15.53
CA GLY A 28 13.90 6.96 15.21
C GLY A 28 13.10 6.66 13.95
N VAL A 29 13.22 5.48 13.33
CA VAL A 29 12.43 5.12 12.14
C VAL A 29 10.96 5.08 12.49
N ASN A 30 10.19 6.03 11.95
CA ASN A 30 8.74 6.07 12.10
C ASN A 30 8.06 6.67 10.86
N SER A 31 6.80 6.31 10.64
CA SER A 31 5.94 6.94 9.63
C SER A 31 4.46 6.83 9.97
N GLU A 32 3.64 7.58 9.24
CA GLU A 32 2.20 7.31 9.15
C GLU A 32 1.92 6.03 8.32
N PRO A 33 0.65 5.55 8.29
CA PRO A 33 0.26 4.41 7.46
C PRO A 33 0.70 4.54 6.00
N ILE A 34 1.35 3.49 5.50
CA ILE A 34 1.88 3.44 4.13
C ILE A 34 0.73 3.21 3.14
N VAL A 35 0.77 3.89 2.00
CA VAL A 35 -0.22 3.72 0.93
C VAL A 35 0.43 3.02 -0.26
N VAL A 36 -0.19 1.92 -0.72
CA VAL A 36 0.20 1.26 -1.98
C VAL A 36 -0.46 2.01 -3.14
N VAL A 37 0.34 2.71 -3.94
CA VAL A 37 -0.15 3.51 -5.08
C VAL A 37 -0.32 2.61 -6.31
N ASP A 38 0.70 1.82 -6.63
CA ASP A 38 0.69 0.81 -7.70
C ASP A 38 1.67 -0.35 -7.38
N ALA A 39 1.89 -1.26 -8.33
CA ALA A 39 2.73 -2.45 -8.14
C ALA A 39 4.20 -2.16 -7.82
N GLN A 40 4.69 -0.95 -8.11
CA GLN A 40 6.09 -0.56 -7.94
C GLN A 40 6.27 0.76 -7.17
N THR A 41 5.17 1.38 -6.72
CA THR A 41 5.18 2.66 -6.02
C THR A 41 4.49 2.58 -4.65
N LEU A 42 5.23 2.94 -3.60
CA LEU A 42 4.72 3.12 -2.23
C LEU A 42 4.83 4.60 -1.82
N LEU A 43 3.77 5.14 -1.22
CA LEU A 43 3.79 6.44 -0.57
C LEU A 43 3.89 6.23 0.95
N ILE A 44 4.94 6.81 1.55
CA ILE A 44 5.21 6.76 2.99
C ILE A 44 5.14 8.20 3.54
N PRO A 45 3.99 8.63 4.07
CA PRO A 45 3.84 9.99 4.59
C PRO A 45 4.61 10.18 5.90
N ASN A 46 5.15 11.38 6.10
CA ASN A 46 5.79 11.78 7.35
C ASN A 46 6.88 10.80 7.83
N PHE A 47 7.66 10.28 6.88
CA PHE A 47 8.81 9.42 7.21
C PHE A 47 9.87 10.22 7.97
N SER A 48 10.36 9.65 9.08
CA SER A 48 11.44 10.20 9.87
C SER A 48 12.44 9.11 10.26
N TYR A 49 13.70 9.49 10.35
CA TYR A 49 14.85 8.69 10.74
C TYR A 49 15.84 9.62 11.43
N ASP A 50 16.32 9.27 12.63
CA ASP A 50 17.16 10.17 13.43
C ASP A 50 18.63 10.18 13.00
N GLY A 51 19.05 9.21 12.19
CA GLY A 51 20.42 9.15 11.68
C GLY A 51 21.45 8.70 12.70
N GLU A 52 21.05 8.27 13.90
CA GLU A 52 21.96 7.71 14.90
C GLU A 52 22.40 6.30 14.48
N ALA A 53 23.24 6.21 13.45
CA ALA A 53 23.89 4.96 13.11
C ALA A 53 24.82 4.50 14.25
N PRO A 54 24.86 3.20 14.58
CA PRO A 54 25.87 2.62 15.47
C PRO A 54 27.25 2.53 14.81
#